data_AF-A0A9E3FE86-F1
#
_entry.id   AF-A0A9E3FE86-F1
#
_cell.length_a   1.000
_cell.length_b   1.000
_cell.length_c   1.000
_cell.angle_alpha   90.00
_cell.angle_beta   90.00
_cell.angle_gamma   90.00
#
_symmetry.space_group_name_H-M   'P 1'
#
loop_
_entity.id
_entity.type
_entity.pdbx_description
1 polymer ?
#
loop_
_entity_poly.entity_id
_entity_poly.type
_entity_poly.pdbx_seq_one_letter_code
_entity_poly.pdbx_strand_id
1 'polypeptide(L)'
;MSAHLNENSLERFRLRELPPEELLAADEHLSACEVCRLKLAGAAELRGMTAALRADFARAAADEAHPAYEQFEAYADGLLRGAELRAVETHLAACADCADEARELLELRETLQTSHAETPPSSEPTPPRLRLRETPAGFWQRPFGLAPQWAALAAAVLLLASLSAWWLASKPRSAPEVAVQATPTPDVSVNANSEPTDKNETNRQVIENNNTTTAERDDVERELEGVPSQYREQVRAALKAQRLAPPPALAEVRSGAGALMGAGGGESFEVEGPAGVVSRADRPLFRWRPLAGAESYVVKVYDSDFNLVATSPQLSSREWRPPTPLPRGRVYAWQVTAKKGGAEVVAPAAPAPEARFRILSRSEEATLARAERDAAGSHLALGVLYTRAGLLAEAEAEFKALLRADPRSAAARKLLRDVQRMKSSRQ
;
A
#
# COMPACT_ATOMS: atom_id res chain seq x y z
N MET A 1 -35.53 17.89 -35.54
CA MET A 1 -34.06 18.03 -35.52
C MET A 1 -33.75 19.15 -34.53
N SER A 2 -33.48 18.80 -33.28
CA SER A 2 -33.19 19.79 -32.22
C SER A 2 -31.79 20.35 -32.43
N ALA A 3 -31.63 21.67 -32.42
CA ALA A 3 -30.32 22.30 -32.59
C ALA A 3 -29.36 21.87 -31.46
N HIS A 4 -28.09 21.61 -31.80
CA HIS A 4 -27.05 21.25 -30.83
C HIS A 4 -26.71 22.42 -29.90
N LEU A 5 -26.23 22.11 -28.68
CA LEU A 5 -25.64 23.12 -27.81
C LEU A 5 -24.43 23.77 -28.48
N ASN A 6 -24.34 25.09 -28.39
CA ASN A 6 -23.18 25.83 -28.90
C ASN A 6 -21.96 25.64 -27.98
N GLU A 7 -20.76 25.95 -28.48
CA GLU A 7 -19.50 25.70 -27.77
C GLU A 7 -19.41 26.49 -26.44
N ASN A 8 -19.90 27.73 -26.42
CA ASN A 8 -19.92 28.57 -25.22
C ASN A 8 -20.83 27.97 -24.12
N SER A 9 -22.00 27.43 -24.49
CA SER A 9 -22.88 26.72 -23.56
C SER A 9 -22.25 25.44 -23.02
N LEU A 10 -21.51 24.69 -23.85
CA LEU A 10 -20.78 23.49 -23.42
C LEU A 10 -19.62 23.82 -22.47
N GLU A 11 -18.89 24.91 -22.73
CA GLU A 11 -17.79 25.37 -21.88
C GLU A 11 -18.30 25.89 -20.53
N ARG A 12 -19.38 26.68 -20.52
CA ARG A 12 -20.04 27.11 -19.29
C ARG A 12 -20.67 25.93 -18.52
N PHE A 13 -21.15 24.90 -19.21
CA PHE A 13 -21.60 23.66 -18.58
C PHE A 13 -20.42 22.95 -17.87
N ARG A 14 -19.25 22.84 -18.52
CA ARG A 14 -18.02 22.27 -17.91
C ARG A 14 -17.57 23.04 -16.67
N LEU A 15 -17.59 24.37 -16.74
CA LEU A 15 -17.16 25.26 -15.66
C LEU A 15 -18.22 25.41 -14.55
N ARG A 16 -19.41 24.80 -14.70
CA ARG A 16 -20.58 24.94 -13.81
C ARG A 16 -21.07 26.39 -13.66
N GLU A 17 -20.97 27.17 -14.74
CA GLU A 17 -21.32 28.59 -14.81
C GLU A 17 -22.65 28.85 -15.55
N LEU A 18 -23.39 27.79 -15.91
CA LEU A 18 -24.72 27.93 -16.46
C LEU A 18 -25.73 28.27 -15.36
N PRO A 19 -26.64 29.22 -15.59
CA PRO A 19 -27.74 29.47 -14.67
C PRO A 19 -28.63 28.22 -14.57
N PRO A 20 -29.36 28.02 -13.45
CA PRO A 20 -30.08 26.78 -13.17
C PRO A 20 -31.02 26.30 -14.29
N GLU A 21 -31.69 27.23 -14.98
CA GLU A 21 -32.59 26.94 -16.10
C GLU A 21 -31.85 26.45 -17.35
N GLU A 22 -30.72 27.06 -17.70
CA GLU A 22 -29.88 26.65 -18.83
C GLU A 22 -29.12 25.36 -18.51
N LEU A 23 -28.75 25.13 -17.25
CA LEU A 23 -28.09 23.91 -16.79
C LEU A 23 -29.03 22.71 -16.92
N LEU A 24 -30.29 22.82 -16.50
CA LEU A 24 -31.28 21.76 -16.64
C LEU A 24 -31.57 21.45 -18.12
N ALA A 25 -31.73 22.49 -18.95
CA ALA A 25 -31.92 22.29 -20.38
C ALA A 25 -30.69 21.67 -21.07
N ALA A 26 -29.49 22.05 -20.66
CA ALA A 26 -28.25 21.46 -21.15
C ALA A 26 -28.08 20.01 -20.69
N ASP A 27 -28.42 19.68 -19.43
CA ASP A 27 -28.38 18.32 -18.88
C ASP A 27 -29.38 17.40 -19.60
N GLU A 28 -30.61 17.86 -19.79
CA GLU A 28 -31.64 17.15 -20.55
C GLU A 28 -31.18 16.91 -22.00
N HIS A 29 -30.59 17.92 -22.65
CA HIS A 29 -30.03 17.77 -23.99
C HIS A 29 -28.86 16.79 -24.04
N LEU A 30 -27.92 16.85 -23.08
CA LEU A 30 -26.76 15.96 -22.99
C LEU A 30 -27.18 14.51 -22.67
N SER A 31 -28.30 14.32 -21.98
CA SER A 31 -28.87 12.97 -21.75
C SER A 31 -29.33 12.32 -23.06
N ALA A 32 -29.82 13.10 -24.01
CA ALA A 32 -30.39 12.62 -25.27
C ALA A 32 -29.47 12.77 -26.51
N CYS A 33 -28.42 13.60 -26.44
CA CYS A 33 -27.60 13.98 -27.60
C CYS A 33 -26.15 13.49 -27.49
N GLU A 34 -25.84 12.41 -28.21
CA GLU A 34 -24.50 11.81 -28.22
C GLU A 34 -23.41 12.75 -28.76
N VAL A 35 -23.71 13.54 -29.78
CA VAL A 35 -22.75 14.49 -30.38
C VAL A 35 -22.28 15.55 -29.38
N CYS A 36 -23.21 16.09 -28.59
CA CYS A 36 -22.87 17.08 -27.57
C CYS A 36 -22.13 16.44 -26.39
N ARG A 37 -22.45 15.18 -26.01
CA ARG A 37 -21.65 14.44 -25.03
C ARG A 37 -20.21 14.23 -25.48
N LEU A 38 -19.99 13.87 -26.74
CA LEU A 38 -18.65 13.69 -27.31
C LEU A 38 -17.88 15.01 -27.41
N LYS A 39 -18.56 16.13 -27.66
CA LYS A 39 -17.94 17.46 -27.62
C LYS A 39 -17.61 17.89 -26.19
N LEU A 40 -18.45 17.57 -25.20
CA LEU A 40 -18.24 17.87 -23.78
C LEU A 40 -17.10 17.04 -23.19
N ALA A 41 -16.98 15.79 -23.61
CA ALA A 41 -15.90 14.93 -23.20
C ALA A 41 -14.66 15.22 -24.08
N GLY A 42 -13.86 16.20 -23.68
CA GLY A 42 -12.65 16.56 -24.43
C GLY A 42 -11.76 15.32 -24.59
N ALA A 43 -11.17 15.11 -25.78
CA ALA A 43 -10.39 13.90 -26.07
C ALA A 43 -9.22 13.65 -25.09
N ALA A 44 -8.76 14.68 -24.37
CA ALA A 44 -7.76 14.58 -23.30
C ALA A 44 -8.37 14.19 -21.94
N GLU A 45 -9.56 14.68 -21.62
CA GLU A 45 -10.29 14.40 -20.37
C GLU A 45 -10.88 12.99 -20.38
N LEU A 46 -11.44 12.55 -21.51
CA LEU A 46 -11.86 11.15 -21.74
C LEU A 46 -10.67 10.19 -21.64
N ARG A 47 -9.49 10.57 -22.15
CA ARG A 47 -8.25 9.79 -22.00
C ARG A 47 -7.78 9.76 -20.55
N GLY A 48 -7.89 10.87 -19.81
CA GLY A 48 -7.58 10.93 -18.39
C GLY A 48 -8.52 10.08 -17.53
N MET A 49 -9.84 10.18 -17.77
CA MET A 49 -10.86 9.41 -17.07
C MET A 49 -10.76 7.91 -17.39
N THR A 50 -10.54 7.53 -18.65
CA THR A 50 -10.32 6.11 -19.02
C THR A 50 -8.99 5.57 -18.54
N ALA A 51 -7.95 6.40 -18.42
CA ALA A 51 -6.69 6.01 -17.80
C ALA A 51 -6.83 5.82 -16.29
N ALA A 52 -7.57 6.71 -15.60
CA ALA A 52 -7.89 6.58 -14.19
C ALA A 52 -8.74 5.33 -13.93
N LEU A 53 -9.80 5.11 -14.72
CA LEU A 53 -10.64 3.92 -14.62
C LEU A 53 -9.84 2.63 -14.90
N ARG A 54 -8.96 2.63 -15.91
CA ARG A 54 -8.03 1.51 -16.16
C ARG A 54 -7.07 1.29 -15.01
N ALA A 55 -6.56 2.36 -14.38
CA ALA A 55 -5.66 2.26 -13.23
C ALA A 55 -6.41 1.73 -12.00
N ASP A 56 -7.66 2.13 -11.79
CA ASP A 56 -8.50 1.63 -10.71
C ASP A 56 -8.89 0.16 -10.95
N PHE A 57 -9.22 -0.22 -12.18
CA PHE A 57 -9.42 -1.63 -12.55
C PHE A 57 -8.13 -2.45 -12.46
N ALA A 58 -6.97 -1.87 -12.78
CA ALA A 58 -5.67 -2.54 -12.62
C ALA A 58 -5.31 -2.72 -11.14
N ARG A 59 -5.63 -1.75 -10.28
CA ARG A 59 -5.50 -1.88 -8.82
C ARG A 59 -6.48 -2.90 -8.24
N ALA A 60 -7.73 -2.91 -8.71
CA ALA A 60 -8.72 -3.90 -8.30
C ALA A 60 -8.35 -5.32 -8.80
N ALA A 61 -7.76 -5.44 -9.99
CA ALA A 61 -7.25 -6.71 -10.52
C ALA A 61 -5.99 -7.20 -9.78
N ALA A 62 -5.18 -6.29 -9.24
CA ALA A 62 -4.03 -6.62 -8.41
C ALA A 62 -4.42 -7.21 -7.03
N ASP A 63 -5.65 -6.96 -6.56
CA ASP A 63 -6.13 -7.48 -5.27
C ASP A 63 -6.82 -8.86 -5.38
N GLU A 64 -7.16 -9.38 -6.57
CA GLU A 64 -7.92 -10.65 -6.68
C GLU A 64 -7.40 -11.73 -7.66
N ALA A 65 -6.33 -11.54 -8.45
CA ALA A 65 -5.85 -12.63 -9.32
C ALA A 65 -4.36 -12.54 -9.72
N HIS A 66 -3.45 -12.41 -8.76
CA HIS A 66 -2.06 -12.80 -9.00
C HIS A 66 -1.97 -14.33 -9.10
N PRO A 67 -1.18 -14.90 -10.04
CA PRO A 67 -0.87 -16.32 -10.02
C PRO A 67 -0.35 -16.70 -8.63
N ALA A 68 -0.87 -17.78 -8.06
CA ALA A 68 -0.33 -18.29 -6.81
C ALA A 68 1.17 -18.56 -7.00
N TYR A 69 1.98 -18.39 -5.94
CA TYR A 69 3.43 -18.58 -5.99
C TYR A 69 3.84 -19.90 -6.68
N GLU A 70 3.11 -20.97 -6.37
CA GLU A 70 3.31 -22.32 -6.92
C GLU A 70 3.04 -22.39 -8.44
N GLN A 71 2.10 -21.60 -8.95
CA GLN A 71 1.80 -21.53 -10.39
C GLN A 71 2.89 -20.76 -11.15
N PHE A 72 3.46 -19.72 -10.54
CA PHE A 72 4.54 -18.94 -11.15
C PHE A 72 5.86 -19.72 -11.19
N GLU A 73 6.15 -20.50 -10.14
CA GLU A 73 7.26 -21.46 -10.12
C GLU A 73 7.09 -22.53 -11.20
N ALA A 74 5.90 -23.16 -11.26
CA ALA A 74 5.59 -24.14 -12.30
C ALA A 74 5.64 -23.56 -13.73
N TYR A 75 5.33 -22.26 -13.91
CA TYR A 75 5.50 -21.56 -15.18
C TYR A 75 6.98 -21.41 -15.54
N ALA A 76 7.80 -20.94 -14.58
CA ALA A 76 9.24 -20.79 -14.75
C ALA A 76 9.94 -22.13 -15.05
N ASP A 77 9.45 -23.24 -14.51
CA ASP A 77 9.97 -24.59 -14.79
C ASP A 77 9.40 -25.23 -16.07
N GLY A 78 8.47 -24.56 -16.77
CA GLY A 78 7.83 -25.10 -17.97
C GLY A 78 6.89 -26.29 -17.72
N LEU A 79 6.37 -26.40 -16.49
CA LEU A 79 5.53 -27.50 -16.03
C LEU A 79 4.03 -27.24 -16.25
N LEU A 80 3.62 -25.98 -16.42
CA LEU A 80 2.21 -25.62 -16.69
C LEU A 80 1.74 -26.05 -18.09
N ARG A 81 0.49 -26.48 -18.18
CA ARG A 81 -0.17 -26.83 -19.46
C ARG A 81 -1.63 -26.38 -19.49
N GLY A 82 -2.19 -26.29 -20.69
CA GLY A 82 -3.63 -26.15 -20.88
C GLY A 82 -4.19 -24.84 -20.32
N ALA A 83 -5.22 -24.94 -19.47
CA ALA A 83 -5.93 -23.77 -18.93
C ALA A 83 -5.08 -22.96 -17.95
N GLU A 84 -4.23 -23.61 -17.16
CA GLU A 84 -3.37 -22.96 -16.17
C GLU A 84 -2.29 -22.12 -16.83
N LEU A 85 -1.65 -22.64 -17.89
CA LEU A 85 -0.67 -21.89 -18.68
C LEU A 85 -1.32 -20.64 -19.30
N ARG A 86 -2.50 -20.78 -19.91
CA ARG A 86 -3.22 -19.65 -20.51
C ARG A 86 -3.62 -18.59 -19.49
N ALA A 87 -3.98 -18.99 -18.26
CA ALA A 87 -4.32 -18.06 -17.19
C ALA A 87 -3.10 -17.21 -16.81
N VAL A 88 -1.94 -17.84 -16.63
CA VAL A 88 -0.68 -17.14 -16.32
C VAL A 88 -0.25 -16.26 -17.49
N GLU A 89 -0.27 -16.75 -18.73
CA GLU A 89 0.09 -15.95 -19.92
C GLU A 89 -0.82 -14.73 -20.12
N THR A 90 -2.12 -14.88 -19.86
CA THR A 90 -3.08 -13.76 -19.89
C THR A 90 -2.75 -12.73 -18.83
N HIS A 91 -2.36 -13.17 -17.63
CA HIS A 91 -1.91 -12.28 -16.56
C HIS A 91 -0.60 -11.56 -16.92
N LEU A 92 0.40 -12.29 -17.44
CA LEU A 92 1.67 -11.70 -17.89
C LEU A 92 1.46 -10.69 -19.02
N ALA A 93 0.49 -10.92 -19.91
CA ALA A 93 0.13 -9.94 -20.95
C ALA A 93 -0.54 -8.67 -20.38
N ALA A 94 -1.16 -8.77 -19.19
CA ALA A 94 -1.88 -7.68 -18.56
C ALA A 94 -1.05 -6.91 -17.50
N CYS A 95 -0.01 -7.53 -16.93
CA CYS A 95 0.82 -6.98 -15.86
C CYS A 95 2.29 -6.90 -16.28
N ALA A 96 2.78 -5.67 -16.51
CA ALA A 96 4.16 -5.43 -16.96
C ALA A 96 5.21 -5.92 -15.95
N ASP A 97 4.97 -5.71 -14.64
CA ASP A 97 5.90 -6.09 -13.58
C ASP A 97 6.09 -7.62 -13.53
N CYS A 98 5.00 -8.39 -13.60
CA CYS A 98 5.08 -9.85 -13.63
C CYS A 98 5.73 -10.36 -14.93
N ALA A 99 5.53 -9.68 -16.04
CA ALA A 99 6.18 -10.01 -17.32
C ALA A 99 7.70 -9.77 -17.29
N ASP A 100 8.15 -8.72 -16.61
CA ASP A 100 9.57 -8.45 -16.37
C ASP A 100 10.18 -9.55 -15.49
N GLU A 101 9.55 -9.89 -14.36
CA GLU A 101 10.01 -10.96 -13.47
C GLU A 101 10.08 -12.33 -14.15
N ALA A 102 9.06 -12.66 -14.95
CA ALA A 102 9.04 -13.91 -15.71
C ALA A 102 10.19 -13.99 -16.73
N ARG A 103 10.52 -12.88 -17.41
CA ARG A 103 11.66 -12.83 -18.34
C ARG A 103 12.99 -13.03 -17.64
N GLU A 104 13.23 -12.33 -16.53
CA GLU A 104 14.47 -12.46 -15.76
C GLU A 104 14.68 -13.91 -15.26
N LEU A 105 13.62 -14.57 -14.79
CA LEU A 105 13.68 -15.95 -14.34
C LEU A 105 13.95 -16.94 -15.47
N LEU A 106 13.31 -16.75 -16.64
CA LEU A 106 13.52 -17.60 -17.80
C LEU A 106 14.95 -17.45 -18.36
N GLU A 107 15.48 -16.22 -18.40
CA GLU A 107 16.87 -15.95 -18.75
C GLU A 107 17.82 -16.66 -17.78
N LEU A 108 17.60 -16.51 -16.45
CA LEU A 108 18.42 -17.17 -15.44
C LEU A 108 18.41 -18.70 -15.58
N ARG A 109 17.25 -19.28 -15.89
CA ARG A 109 17.10 -20.73 -16.13
C ARG A 109 17.96 -21.16 -17.33
N GLU A 110 17.97 -20.40 -18.42
CA GLU A 110 18.82 -20.68 -19.58
C GLU A 110 20.31 -20.60 -19.21
N THR A 111 20.72 -19.64 -18.38
CA THR A 111 22.11 -19.53 -17.88
C THR A 111 22.50 -20.71 -16.98
N LEU A 112 21.58 -21.21 -16.15
CA LEU A 112 21.82 -22.37 -15.29
C LEU A 112 21.88 -23.68 -16.10
N GLN A 113 21.04 -23.82 -17.12
CA GLN A 113 21.06 -24.99 -18.00
C GLN A 113 22.32 -25.05 -18.87
N THR A 114 22.80 -23.90 -19.33
CA THR A 114 24.05 -23.81 -20.13
C THR A 114 25.30 -24.06 -19.28
N SER A 115 25.37 -23.52 -18.05
CA SER A 115 26.49 -23.77 -17.13
C SER A 115 26.60 -25.21 -16.64
N HIS A 116 25.47 -25.94 -16.50
CA HIS A 116 25.50 -27.36 -16.16
C HIS A 116 25.96 -28.27 -17.32
N ALA A 117 25.80 -27.84 -18.58
CA ALA A 117 26.24 -28.59 -19.75
C ALA A 117 27.76 -28.55 -19.98
N GLU A 118 28.46 -27.59 -19.38
CA GLU A 118 29.91 -27.35 -19.55
C GLU A 118 30.78 -27.99 -18.45
N THR A 119 30.19 -28.71 -17.49
CA THR A 119 30.95 -29.51 -16.52
C THR A 119 31.26 -30.89 -17.13
N PRO A 120 32.51 -31.21 -17.52
CA PRO A 120 32.85 -32.57 -17.91
C PRO A 120 32.64 -33.52 -16.72
N PRO A 121 32.19 -34.77 -16.93
CA PRO A 121 32.00 -35.71 -15.82
C PRO A 121 33.36 -36.00 -15.17
N SER A 122 33.54 -35.51 -13.95
CA SER A 122 34.64 -35.91 -13.08
C SER A 122 34.56 -37.43 -12.88
N SER A 123 35.55 -38.13 -13.44
CA SER A 123 35.78 -39.55 -13.27
C SER A 123 36.14 -39.84 -11.81
N GLU A 124 35.15 -40.19 -10.99
CA GLU A 124 35.43 -40.81 -9.69
C GLU A 124 35.87 -42.27 -9.88
N PRO A 125 36.96 -42.72 -9.24
CA PRO A 125 37.42 -44.10 -9.31
C PRO A 125 36.43 -45.01 -8.56
N THR A 126 35.87 -45.97 -9.30
CA THR A 126 34.90 -46.96 -8.81
C THR A 126 35.53 -47.86 -7.74
N PRO A 127 34.97 -47.95 -6.51
CA PRO A 127 35.39 -48.97 -5.55
C PRO A 127 34.85 -50.37 -5.94
N PRO A 128 35.59 -51.46 -5.63
CA PRO A 128 35.25 -52.79 -6.10
C PRO A 128 33.95 -53.31 -5.47
N ARG A 129 33.03 -53.78 -6.32
CA ARG A 129 31.78 -54.41 -5.93
C ARG A 129 32.05 -55.75 -5.23
N LEU A 130 31.97 -55.76 -3.91
CA LEU A 130 31.83 -56.99 -3.14
C LEU A 130 30.39 -57.50 -3.29
N ARG A 131 30.26 -58.64 -3.97
CA ARG A 131 29.02 -59.41 -4.06
C ARG A 131 28.66 -59.90 -2.66
N LEU A 132 27.54 -59.41 -2.11
CA LEU A 132 26.88 -60.09 -1.01
C LEU A 132 25.58 -60.70 -1.49
N ARG A 133 25.58 -62.02 -1.31
CA ARG A 133 24.63 -63.06 -1.66
C ARG A 133 23.26 -62.83 -1.01
N GLU A 134 22.23 -63.00 -1.82
CA GLU A 134 20.83 -62.99 -1.43
C GLU A 134 20.54 -64.06 -0.36
N THR A 135 19.81 -63.67 0.67
CA THR A 135 19.03 -64.58 1.52
C THR A 135 17.58 -64.10 1.54
N PRO A 136 16.61 -64.91 1.10
CA PRO A 136 15.19 -64.61 1.27
C PRO A 136 14.68 -65.31 2.52
N ALA A 137 14.30 -64.57 3.56
CA ALA A 137 13.36 -65.06 4.58
C ALA A 137 12.93 -63.94 5.53
N GLY A 138 11.62 -63.69 5.59
CA GLY A 138 10.92 -63.50 6.85
C GLY A 138 11.02 -62.13 7.54
N PHE A 139 10.36 -61.12 6.99
CA PHE A 139 9.76 -60.06 7.82
C PHE A 139 8.38 -59.66 7.28
N TRP A 140 7.53 -60.67 7.08
CA TRP A 140 6.10 -60.45 7.16
C TRP A 140 5.73 -60.17 8.63
N GLN A 141 4.76 -59.27 8.83
CA GLN A 141 3.96 -59.06 10.04
C GLN A 141 4.48 -58.06 11.08
N ARG A 142 4.20 -56.77 10.84
CA ARG A 142 3.49 -55.94 11.83
C ARG A 142 2.45 -55.06 11.12
N PRO A 143 1.15 -55.16 11.45
CA PRO A 143 0.18 -54.16 11.02
C PRO A 143 0.50 -52.86 11.77
N PHE A 144 0.48 -51.72 11.06
CA PHE A 144 0.48 -50.41 11.70
C PHE A 144 -0.84 -50.23 12.47
N GLY A 145 -0.86 -50.73 13.71
CA GLY A 145 -1.91 -50.43 14.67
C GLY A 145 -1.78 -48.97 15.08
N LEU A 146 -2.68 -48.12 14.58
CA LEU A 146 -2.93 -46.82 15.17
C LEU A 146 -3.34 -47.04 16.63
N ALA A 147 -2.56 -46.48 17.56
CA ALA A 147 -2.85 -46.56 18.98
C ALA A 147 -4.27 -45.99 19.26
N PRO A 148 -5.10 -46.66 20.08
CA PRO A 148 -6.51 -46.28 20.31
C PRO A 148 -6.71 -44.92 21.01
N GLN A 149 -5.63 -44.24 21.39
CA GLN A 149 -5.64 -42.90 21.98
C GLN A 149 -5.96 -41.77 20.99
N TRP A 150 -5.86 -41.99 19.68
CA TRP A 150 -6.13 -40.95 18.67
C TRP A 150 -7.54 -41.01 18.06
N ALA A 151 -8.28 -42.12 18.25
CA ALA A 151 -9.63 -42.26 17.72
C ALA A 151 -10.67 -41.39 18.48
N ALA A 152 -10.46 -41.16 19.77
CA ALA A 152 -11.36 -40.32 20.59
C ALA A 152 -11.28 -38.83 20.23
N LEU A 153 -10.09 -38.34 19.83
CA LEU A 153 -9.87 -36.93 19.47
C LEU A 153 -10.47 -36.59 18.10
N ALA A 154 -10.39 -37.51 17.12
CA ALA A 154 -10.99 -37.31 15.81
C ALA A 154 -12.53 -37.27 15.88
N ALA A 155 -13.15 -38.09 16.72
CA ALA A 155 -14.60 -38.08 16.93
C ALA A 155 -15.10 -36.82 17.64
N ALA A 156 -14.33 -36.28 18.61
CA ALA A 156 -14.68 -35.05 19.30
C ALA A 156 -14.61 -33.81 18.39
N VAL A 157 -13.62 -33.74 17.49
CA VAL A 157 -13.49 -32.65 16.52
C VAL A 157 -14.63 -32.66 15.50
N LEU A 158 -15.03 -33.85 15.02
CA LEU A 158 -16.17 -33.97 14.10
C LEU A 158 -17.50 -33.62 14.78
N LEU A 159 -17.69 -33.98 16.06
CA LEU A 159 -18.87 -33.57 16.83
C LEU A 159 -18.90 -32.06 17.04
N LEU A 160 -17.78 -31.43 17.40
CA LEU A 160 -17.71 -29.97 17.58
C LEU A 160 -17.92 -29.21 16.26
N ALA A 161 -17.41 -29.72 15.14
CA ALA A 161 -17.66 -29.16 13.81
C ALA A 161 -19.13 -29.31 13.38
N SER A 162 -19.78 -30.42 13.73
CA SER A 162 -21.21 -30.63 13.44
C SER A 162 -22.11 -29.73 14.31
N LEU A 163 -21.76 -29.52 15.59
CA LEU A 163 -22.47 -28.62 16.50
C LEU A 163 -22.27 -27.14 16.13
N SER A 164 -21.08 -26.75 15.64
CA SER A 164 -20.83 -25.37 15.19
C SER A 164 -21.55 -25.05 13.88
N ALA A 165 -21.59 -25.99 12.94
CA ALA A 165 -22.37 -25.87 11.70
C ALA A 165 -23.89 -25.76 11.99
N TRP A 166 -24.39 -26.54 12.96
CA TRP A 166 -25.79 -26.47 13.38
C TRP A 166 -26.14 -25.14 14.07
N TRP A 167 -25.23 -24.59 14.89
CA TRP A 167 -25.43 -23.29 15.56
C TRP A 167 -25.40 -22.09 14.59
N LEU A 168 -24.60 -22.16 13.52
CA LEU A 168 -24.60 -21.13 12.47
C LEU A 168 -25.87 -21.19 11.60
N ALA A 169 -26.42 -22.39 11.35
CA ALA A 169 -27.62 -22.58 10.56
C ALA A 169 -28.93 -22.23 11.31
N SER A 170 -28.89 -22.11 12.63
CA SER A 170 -30.08 -21.89 13.48
C SER A 170 -30.29 -20.44 13.95
N LYS A 171 -29.52 -19.47 13.45
CA LYS A 171 -29.83 -18.05 13.68
C LYS A 171 -31.06 -17.63 12.86
N PRO A 172 -32.14 -17.12 13.48
CA PRO A 172 -33.33 -16.67 12.77
C PRO A 172 -33.03 -15.44 11.92
N ARG A 173 -33.39 -15.49 10.63
CA ARG A 173 -33.27 -14.37 9.69
C ARG A 173 -34.36 -13.34 9.98
N SER A 174 -33.97 -12.10 10.26
CA SER A 174 -34.89 -10.96 10.26
C SER A 174 -35.35 -10.66 8.83
N ALA A 175 -36.66 -10.50 8.66
CA ALA A 175 -37.32 -10.21 7.39
C ALA A 175 -37.01 -8.80 6.86
N PRO A 176 -37.03 -8.56 5.55
CA PRO A 176 -36.85 -7.23 4.97
C PRO A 176 -38.13 -6.39 5.10
N GLU A 177 -37.97 -5.16 5.56
CA GLU A 177 -39.03 -4.15 5.66
C GLU A 177 -39.28 -3.49 4.29
N VAL A 178 -40.54 -3.48 3.89
CA VAL A 178 -41.06 -2.98 2.61
C VAL A 178 -41.30 -1.47 2.72
N ALA A 179 -40.59 -0.67 1.93
CA ALA A 179 -40.89 0.75 1.75
C ALA A 179 -41.89 0.95 0.60
N VAL A 180 -43.07 1.45 0.95
CA VAL A 180 -44.21 1.75 0.07
C VAL A 180 -43.97 3.07 -0.68
N GLN A 181 -44.18 3.04 -2.00
CA GLN A 181 -44.24 4.21 -2.87
C GLN A 181 -45.48 5.08 -2.58
N ALA A 182 -45.30 6.40 -2.61
CA ALA A 182 -46.39 7.35 -2.82
C ALA A 182 -45.99 8.35 -3.92
N THR A 183 -46.72 8.30 -5.03
CA THR A 183 -46.88 9.35 -6.05
C THR A 183 -47.54 10.60 -5.42
N PRO A 184 -47.32 11.81 -5.97
CA PRO A 184 -48.37 12.37 -6.83
C PRO A 184 -47.90 13.26 -8.01
N THR A 185 -48.88 13.44 -8.90
CA THR A 185 -49.05 14.25 -10.11
C THR A 185 -49.03 15.78 -9.91
N PRO A 186 -49.00 16.57 -11.02
CA PRO A 186 -48.56 17.97 -11.06
C PRO A 186 -49.71 18.99 -11.03
N ASP A 187 -49.40 20.25 -10.72
CA ASP A 187 -50.15 21.38 -11.31
C ASP A 187 -49.32 22.68 -11.44
N VAL A 188 -49.73 23.44 -12.44
CA VAL A 188 -49.27 24.65 -13.14
C VAL A 188 -49.24 25.91 -12.26
N SER A 189 -48.33 26.86 -12.57
CA SER A 189 -48.58 28.30 -12.88
C SER A 189 -47.33 29.20 -12.63
N VAL A 190 -46.68 29.78 -13.65
CA VAL A 190 -46.96 31.02 -14.45
C VAL A 190 -46.38 32.32 -13.85
N ASN A 191 -45.48 32.97 -14.62
CA ASN A 191 -45.12 34.40 -14.69
C ASN A 191 -44.50 35.08 -13.44
N ALA A 192 -43.70 36.15 -13.53
CA ALA A 192 -43.06 36.91 -14.60
C ALA A 192 -42.06 37.90 -13.94
N ASN A 193 -41.04 38.31 -14.70
CA ASN A 193 -40.24 39.54 -14.63
C ASN A 193 -39.82 40.14 -13.27
N SER A 194 -38.52 40.37 -13.09
CA SER A 194 -37.97 41.73 -12.93
C SER A 194 -36.46 41.78 -13.19
N GLU A 195 -36.09 42.92 -13.78
CA GLU A 195 -34.80 43.39 -14.31
C GLU A 195 -33.80 43.81 -13.20
N PRO A 196 -32.59 44.33 -13.53
CA PRO A 196 -31.33 43.91 -12.95
C PRO A 196 -30.85 44.84 -11.83
N THR A 197 -29.90 44.39 -11.02
CA THR A 197 -29.07 45.33 -10.25
C THR A 197 -27.65 44.83 -10.15
N ASP A 198 -26.78 45.54 -10.86
CA ASP A 198 -25.35 45.63 -10.64
C ASP A 198 -25.02 45.74 -9.14
N LYS A 199 -24.09 44.91 -8.68
CA LYS A 199 -23.08 45.28 -7.68
C LYS A 199 -21.91 44.30 -7.74
N ASN A 200 -20.88 44.81 -8.38
CA ASN A 200 -19.49 44.43 -8.33
C ASN A 200 -19.03 44.16 -6.88
N GLU A 201 -18.57 42.94 -6.59
CA GLU A 201 -17.73 42.67 -5.42
C GLU A 201 -16.64 41.64 -5.76
N THR A 202 -15.52 42.17 -6.25
CA THR A 202 -14.12 41.72 -6.04
C THR A 202 -13.89 40.22 -5.84
N ASN A 203 -13.73 39.50 -6.95
CA ASN A 203 -13.10 38.19 -6.98
C ASN A 203 -11.58 38.32 -6.78
N ARG A 204 -11.08 37.97 -5.60
CA ARG A 204 -9.64 37.76 -5.33
C ARG A 204 -9.27 36.35 -5.78
N GLN A 205 -9.07 36.20 -7.09
CA GLN A 205 -8.52 35.00 -7.69
C GLN A 205 -7.02 34.92 -7.41
N VAL A 206 -6.59 33.86 -6.71
CA VAL A 206 -5.19 33.46 -6.61
C VAL A 206 -4.77 32.93 -7.97
N ILE A 207 -4.20 33.79 -8.80
CA ILE A 207 -3.44 33.40 -9.98
C ILE A 207 -2.10 32.84 -9.48
N GLU A 208 -1.84 31.57 -9.78
CA GLU A 208 -0.51 30.96 -9.66
C GLU A 208 0.45 31.73 -10.56
N ASN A 209 1.27 32.58 -9.97
CA ASN A 209 2.31 33.32 -10.65
C ASN A 209 3.45 32.37 -11.03
N ASN A 210 3.42 31.83 -12.25
CA ASN A 210 4.58 31.24 -12.92
C ASN A 210 5.52 32.36 -13.43
N ASN A 211 6.13 33.09 -12.50
CA ASN A 211 7.29 33.94 -12.77
C ASN A 211 8.52 33.33 -12.07
N THR A 212 8.98 32.17 -12.57
CA THR A 212 10.28 31.66 -12.13
C THR A 212 11.36 32.58 -12.71
N THR A 213 12.02 33.34 -11.86
CA THR A 213 13.12 34.23 -12.27
C THR A 213 14.27 33.42 -12.86
N THR A 214 15.05 33.99 -13.78
CA THR A 214 16.22 33.32 -14.39
C THR A 214 17.18 32.79 -13.31
N ALA A 215 17.38 33.55 -12.23
CA ALA A 215 18.20 33.14 -11.09
C ALA A 215 17.66 31.89 -10.37
N GLU A 216 16.34 31.77 -10.16
CA GLU A 216 15.75 30.56 -9.56
C GLU A 216 15.85 29.34 -10.50
N ARG A 217 15.79 29.55 -11.82
CA ARG A 217 16.00 28.47 -12.81
C ARG A 217 17.44 27.99 -12.80
N ASP A 218 18.40 28.91 -12.71
CA ASP A 218 19.83 28.61 -12.65
C ASP A 218 20.20 27.88 -11.35
N ASP A 219 19.57 28.26 -10.22
CA ASP A 219 19.78 27.59 -8.94
C ASP A 219 19.20 26.17 -8.91
N VAL A 220 18.03 25.93 -9.52
CA VAL A 220 17.46 24.57 -9.64
C VAL A 220 18.34 23.68 -10.51
N GLU A 221 18.85 24.17 -11.64
CA GLU A 221 19.66 23.34 -12.53
C GLU A 221 21.03 23.01 -11.91
N ARG A 222 21.61 23.93 -11.13
CA ARG A 222 22.81 23.66 -10.32
C ARG A 222 22.58 22.55 -9.29
N GLU A 223 21.43 22.55 -8.61
CA GLU A 223 21.07 21.50 -7.64
C GLU A 223 20.80 20.15 -8.33
N LEU A 224 20.50 20.13 -9.63
CA LEU A 224 20.33 18.92 -10.44
C LEU A 224 21.66 18.39 -11.00
N GLU A 225 22.78 19.08 -10.77
CA GLU A 225 24.11 18.59 -11.09
C GLU A 225 24.41 17.32 -10.26
N GLY A 226 24.88 16.26 -10.91
CA GLY A 226 25.10 14.97 -10.25
C GLY A 226 23.83 14.13 -9.98
N VAL A 227 22.62 14.63 -10.28
CA VAL A 227 21.40 13.82 -10.25
C VAL A 227 21.31 12.96 -11.53
N PRO A 228 21.15 11.62 -11.42
CA PRO A 228 20.96 10.75 -12.58
C PRO A 228 19.74 11.14 -13.41
N SER A 229 19.84 11.04 -14.74
CA SER A 229 18.80 11.50 -15.69
C SER A 229 17.42 10.90 -15.39
N GLN A 230 17.35 9.61 -15.05
CA GLN A 230 16.12 8.90 -14.71
C GLN A 230 15.38 9.46 -13.47
N TYR A 231 16.09 10.18 -12.58
CA TYR A 231 15.50 10.80 -11.39
C TYR A 231 15.37 12.31 -11.49
N ARG A 232 15.96 12.95 -12.51
CA ARG A 232 16.00 14.42 -12.63
C ARG A 232 14.62 15.06 -12.61
N GLU A 233 13.64 14.52 -13.32
CA GLU A 233 12.28 15.11 -13.33
C GLU A 233 11.62 15.05 -11.95
N GLN A 234 11.78 13.95 -11.21
CA GLN A 234 11.21 13.79 -9.87
C GLN A 234 11.86 14.77 -8.88
N VAL A 235 13.19 14.92 -8.94
CA VAL A 235 13.93 15.86 -8.10
C VAL A 235 13.60 17.30 -8.48
N ARG A 236 13.55 17.61 -9.78
CA ARG A 236 13.18 18.93 -10.30
C ARG A 236 11.79 19.34 -9.84
N ALA A 237 10.82 18.43 -9.88
CA ALA A 237 9.47 18.70 -9.38
C ALA A 237 9.48 19.06 -7.89
N ALA A 238 10.24 18.32 -7.06
CA ALA A 238 10.39 18.60 -5.63
C ALA A 238 11.07 19.96 -5.37
N LEU A 239 12.12 20.30 -6.14
CA LEU A 239 12.82 21.58 -6.05
C LEU A 239 11.92 22.76 -6.45
N LYS A 240 11.20 22.64 -7.58
CA LYS A 240 10.27 23.67 -8.07
C LYS A 240 9.12 23.92 -7.10
N ALA A 241 8.51 22.85 -6.59
CA ALA A 241 7.46 22.95 -5.59
C ALA A 241 8.00 23.50 -4.25
N GLN A 242 9.33 23.43 -4.05
CA GLN A 242 10.02 23.68 -2.78
C GLN A 242 9.40 22.90 -1.61
N ARG A 243 8.69 21.81 -1.95
CA ARG A 243 7.89 21.03 -1.04
C ARG A 243 7.77 19.59 -1.52
N LEU A 244 7.88 18.67 -0.58
CA LEU A 244 7.61 17.25 -0.82
C LEU A 244 6.15 16.94 -0.49
N ALA A 245 5.47 16.24 -1.41
CA ALA A 245 4.13 15.71 -1.14
C ALA A 245 4.22 14.56 -0.12
N PRO A 246 3.30 14.47 0.86
CA PRO A 246 3.27 13.34 1.78
C PRO A 246 2.98 12.04 1.02
N PRO A 247 3.79 10.99 1.19
CA PRO A 247 3.55 9.69 0.56
C PRO A 247 2.21 9.08 0.95
N PRO A 248 1.49 8.43 0.01
CA PRO A 248 0.27 7.69 0.32
C PRO A 248 0.46 6.65 1.42
N ALA A 249 1.60 5.94 1.42
CA ALA A 249 1.94 4.95 2.45
C ALA A 249 2.00 5.52 3.87
N LEU A 250 2.20 6.83 4.05
CA LEU A 250 2.12 7.46 5.37
C LEU A 250 0.69 7.63 5.86
N ALA A 251 -0.29 7.78 4.97
CA ALA A 251 -1.69 7.91 5.36
C ALA A 251 -2.22 6.60 5.97
N GLU A 252 -1.79 5.45 5.44
CA GLU A 252 -2.17 4.12 5.94
C GLU A 252 -1.72 3.86 7.39
N VAL A 253 -0.55 4.39 7.75
CA VAL A 253 0.05 4.19 9.09
C VAL A 253 -0.25 5.33 10.06
N ARG A 254 -0.91 6.39 9.59
CA ARG A 254 -1.34 7.55 10.39
C ARG A 254 -2.84 7.53 10.51
N SER A 255 -3.37 6.59 11.28
CA SER A 255 -4.76 6.66 11.73
C SER A 255 -4.91 7.83 12.70
N GLY A 256 -5.85 8.74 12.41
CA GLY A 256 -6.17 9.87 13.28
C GLY A 256 -6.75 9.41 14.63
N ALA A 257 -6.51 10.18 15.69
CA ALA A 257 -7.13 9.94 16.99
C ALA A 257 -8.66 10.03 16.84
N GLY A 258 -9.35 8.90 16.92
CA GLY A 258 -10.80 8.88 16.98
C GLY A 258 -11.27 9.48 18.30
N ALA A 259 -12.11 10.51 18.25
CA ALA A 259 -12.72 11.10 19.45
C ALA A 259 -13.68 10.08 20.08
N LEU A 260 -13.21 9.37 21.10
CA LEU A 260 -14.04 8.47 21.91
C LEU A 260 -14.70 9.27 23.04
N MET A 261 -16.03 9.16 23.14
CA MET A 261 -16.82 9.65 24.26
C MET A 261 -16.61 8.72 25.47
N GLY A 262 -15.51 8.92 26.19
CA GLY A 262 -15.18 8.16 27.40
C GLY A 262 -13.70 8.30 27.75
N ALA A 263 -13.40 9.18 28.71
CA ALA A 263 -12.04 9.33 29.22
C ALA A 263 -11.67 8.11 30.07
N GLY A 264 -10.91 7.19 29.48
CA GLY A 264 -10.15 6.21 30.24
C GLY A 264 -9.03 6.91 31.01
N GLY A 265 -9.35 7.56 32.13
CA GLY A 265 -8.39 8.24 33.03
C GLY A 265 -7.53 7.29 33.86
N GLY A 266 -7.16 6.14 33.28
CA GLY A 266 -6.28 5.16 33.91
C GLY A 266 -4.81 5.54 33.76
N GLU A 267 -3.96 4.89 34.56
CA GLU A 267 -2.51 4.95 34.39
C GLU A 267 -2.14 4.52 32.95
N SER A 268 -1.30 5.30 32.27
CA SER A 268 -0.91 5.04 30.88
C SER A 268 0.61 5.23 30.69
N PHE A 269 1.14 4.64 29.64
CA PHE A 269 2.51 4.87 29.18
C PHE A 269 2.53 4.95 27.66
N GLU A 270 3.66 5.39 27.10
CA GLU A 270 3.77 5.71 25.69
C GLU A 270 4.68 4.72 24.96
N VAL A 271 4.32 4.42 23.73
CA VAL A 271 5.21 3.74 22.78
C VAL A 271 6.10 4.76 22.06
N GLU A 272 7.35 4.42 21.82
CA GLU A 272 8.32 5.27 21.10
C GLU A 272 8.34 4.94 19.60
N GLY A 273 8.18 3.67 19.24
CA GLY A 273 8.09 3.27 17.84
C GLY A 273 8.30 1.76 17.62
N PRO A 274 8.04 1.27 16.40
CA PRO A 274 7.65 2.02 15.20
C PRO A 274 6.18 2.51 15.23
N ALA A 275 5.93 3.80 15.02
CA ALA A 275 4.56 4.35 14.96
C ALA A 275 4.48 5.49 13.93
N GLY A 276 3.51 5.42 13.01
CA GLY A 276 3.34 6.37 11.91
C GLY A 276 4.50 6.37 10.91
N VAL A 277 5.13 5.20 10.68
CA VAL A 277 6.33 5.04 9.85
C VAL A 277 6.22 3.91 8.83
N VAL A 278 6.98 4.06 7.74
CA VAL A 278 7.37 2.95 6.88
C VAL A 278 8.74 2.45 7.33
N SER A 279 8.89 1.15 7.49
CA SER A 279 10.12 0.45 7.89
C SER A 279 10.67 -0.36 6.72
N ARG A 280 11.96 -0.22 6.46
CA ARG A 280 12.70 -1.11 5.57
C ARG A 280 12.99 -2.49 6.20
N ALA A 281 13.18 -2.51 7.52
CA ALA A 281 13.43 -3.73 8.27
C ALA A 281 12.15 -4.53 8.47
N ASP A 282 12.20 -5.83 8.19
CA ASP A 282 11.12 -6.80 8.43
C ASP A 282 11.11 -7.36 9.87
N ARG A 283 12.14 -7.03 10.66
CA ARG A 283 12.20 -7.24 12.12
C ARG A 283 12.39 -5.92 12.84
N PRO A 284 11.35 -5.07 12.90
CA PRO A 284 11.47 -3.75 13.50
C PRO A 284 11.79 -3.85 15.00
N LEU A 285 12.53 -2.85 15.51
CA LEU A 285 12.80 -2.68 16.93
C LEU A 285 11.63 -1.91 17.56
N PHE A 286 10.84 -2.61 18.37
CA PHE A 286 9.77 -2.03 19.17
C PHE A 286 10.36 -1.41 20.43
N ARG A 287 9.98 -0.18 20.78
CA ARG A 287 10.45 0.56 21.96
C ARG A 287 9.32 1.32 22.63
N TRP A 288 9.36 1.40 23.95
CA TRP A 288 8.34 2.11 24.75
C TRP A 288 8.96 2.73 26.01
N ARG A 289 8.26 3.70 26.58
CA ARG A 289 8.63 4.32 27.85
C ARG A 289 8.31 3.37 29.01
N PRO A 290 9.18 3.26 30.03
CA PRO A 290 8.91 2.42 31.17
C PRO A 290 7.72 2.97 31.98
N LEU A 291 6.78 2.09 32.31
CA LEU A 291 5.76 2.35 33.32
C LEU A 291 6.32 2.15 34.73
N ALA A 292 6.15 3.15 35.60
CA ALA A 292 6.65 3.09 36.98
C ALA A 292 5.97 1.96 37.78
N GLY A 293 6.78 1.08 38.37
CA GLY A 293 6.31 -0.08 39.13
C GLY A 293 5.86 -1.26 38.26
N ALA A 294 6.04 -1.22 36.94
CA ALA A 294 5.80 -2.39 36.10
C ALA A 294 6.86 -3.47 36.36
N GLU A 295 6.39 -4.70 36.55
CA GLU A 295 7.21 -5.89 36.77
C GLU A 295 7.70 -6.47 35.44
N SER A 296 6.89 -6.32 34.39
CA SER A 296 7.19 -6.86 33.07
C SER A 296 6.31 -6.27 31.96
N TYR A 297 6.69 -6.55 30.72
CA TYR A 297 5.97 -6.14 29.51
C TYR A 297 5.75 -7.32 28.58
N VAL A 298 4.67 -7.26 27.79
CA VAL A 298 4.41 -8.16 26.66
C VAL A 298 4.03 -7.33 25.45
N VAL A 299 4.68 -7.55 24.32
CA VAL A 299 4.39 -6.89 23.05
C VAL A 299 3.54 -7.80 22.19
N LYS A 300 2.48 -7.26 21.58
CA LYS A 300 1.64 -7.95 20.59
C LYS A 300 1.59 -7.14 19.31
N VAL A 301 1.75 -7.83 18.17
CA VAL A 301 1.71 -7.24 16.83
C VAL A 301 0.60 -7.90 16.04
N TYR A 302 -0.20 -7.07 15.36
CA TYR A 302 -1.36 -7.45 14.57
C TYR A 302 -1.22 -6.99 13.13
N ASP A 303 -1.78 -7.74 12.18
CA ASP A 303 -1.95 -7.29 10.81
C ASP A 303 -3.17 -6.36 10.65
N SER A 304 -3.46 -5.95 9.40
CA SER A 304 -4.59 -5.08 9.06
C SER A 304 -5.97 -5.67 9.38
N ASP A 305 -6.07 -7.00 9.46
CA ASP A 305 -7.29 -7.73 9.77
C ASP A 305 -7.40 -8.02 11.29
N PHE A 306 -6.51 -7.43 12.09
CA PHE A 306 -6.38 -7.62 13.53
C PHE A 306 -6.00 -9.05 13.95
N ASN A 307 -5.42 -9.85 13.06
CA ASN A 307 -4.87 -11.14 13.43
C ASN A 307 -3.56 -10.96 14.19
N LEU A 308 -3.39 -11.68 15.30
CA LEU A 308 -2.14 -11.67 16.06
C LEU A 308 -1.03 -12.40 15.28
N VAL A 309 -0.04 -11.65 14.78
CA VAL A 309 1.05 -12.20 13.96
C VAL A 309 2.36 -12.38 14.73
N ALA A 310 2.54 -11.68 15.84
CA ALA A 310 3.70 -11.88 16.72
C ALA A 310 3.38 -11.52 18.17
N THR A 311 4.03 -12.21 19.11
CA THR A 311 3.95 -11.93 20.54
C THR A 311 5.31 -12.14 21.19
N SER A 312 5.73 -11.22 22.05
CA SER A 312 6.96 -11.37 22.81
C SER A 312 6.78 -12.33 23.99
N PRO A 313 7.87 -12.93 24.52
CA PRO A 313 7.84 -13.45 25.88
C PRO A 313 7.59 -12.32 26.89
N GLN A 314 7.53 -12.65 28.18
CA GLN A 314 7.51 -11.65 29.23
C GLN A 314 8.87 -10.97 29.33
N LEU A 315 8.90 -9.65 29.14
CA LEU A 315 10.12 -8.84 29.03
C LEU A 315 10.31 -7.97 30.27
N SER A 316 11.55 -7.87 30.74
CA SER A 316 11.99 -6.82 31.67
C SER A 316 12.68 -5.66 30.95
N SER A 317 13.04 -5.84 29.66
CA SER A 317 13.56 -4.80 28.78
C SER A 317 12.43 -3.86 28.32
N ARG A 318 12.85 -2.74 27.73
CA ARG A 318 11.94 -1.71 27.14
C ARG A 318 12.01 -1.69 25.63
N GLU A 319 12.58 -2.75 25.08
CA GLU A 319 12.77 -2.94 23.66
C GLU A 319 12.65 -4.41 23.31
N TRP A 320 12.17 -4.67 22.09
CA TRP A 320 11.98 -6.01 21.59
C TRP A 320 12.12 -6.05 20.06
N ARG A 321 12.74 -7.12 19.55
CA ARG A 321 12.72 -7.46 18.13
C ARG A 321 12.04 -8.82 17.96
N PRO A 322 11.12 -8.97 17.00
CA PRO A 322 10.51 -10.25 16.71
C PRO A 322 11.58 -11.21 16.18
N PRO A 323 11.61 -12.47 16.64
CA PRO A 323 12.60 -13.46 16.21
C PRO A 323 12.38 -13.89 14.76
N THR A 324 11.14 -13.87 14.30
CA THR A 324 10.72 -14.17 12.93
C THR A 324 10.47 -12.87 12.17
N PRO A 325 10.85 -12.77 10.88
CA PRO A 325 10.50 -11.63 10.05
C PRO A 325 8.98 -11.51 9.90
N LEU A 326 8.47 -10.29 9.99
CA LEU A 326 7.10 -9.98 9.64
C LEU A 326 6.98 -9.92 8.10
N PRO A 327 5.87 -10.40 7.51
CA PRO A 327 5.65 -10.28 6.07
C PRO A 327 5.80 -8.84 5.54
N ARG A 328 6.41 -8.71 4.37
CA ARG A 328 6.68 -7.43 3.72
C ARG A 328 5.45 -6.91 2.97
N GLY A 329 5.41 -5.61 2.71
CA GLY A 329 4.33 -4.96 1.96
C GLY A 329 3.03 -4.78 2.74
N ARG A 330 3.05 -4.99 4.07
CA ARG A 330 1.86 -4.97 4.92
C ARG A 330 1.93 -3.86 5.96
N VAL A 331 0.74 -3.44 6.40
CA VAL A 331 0.55 -2.56 7.56
C VAL A 331 0.32 -3.42 8.79
N TYR A 332 0.93 -2.99 9.90
CA TYR A 332 0.84 -3.63 11.20
C TYR A 332 0.42 -2.61 12.25
N ALA A 333 -0.34 -3.08 13.22
CA ALA A 333 -0.59 -2.37 14.47
C ALA A 333 0.09 -3.13 15.61
N TRP A 334 0.54 -2.44 16.66
CA TRP A 334 1.11 -3.12 17.81
C TRP A 334 0.78 -2.39 19.11
N GLN A 335 0.87 -3.14 20.20
CA GLN A 335 0.64 -2.65 21.54
C GLN A 335 1.58 -3.32 22.53
N VAL A 336 1.80 -2.65 23.66
CA VAL A 336 2.57 -3.15 24.79
C VAL A 336 1.65 -3.24 26.00
N THR A 337 1.64 -4.38 26.66
CA THR A 337 0.95 -4.60 27.93
C THR A 337 1.97 -4.64 29.05
N ALA A 338 1.91 -3.69 29.97
CA ALA A 338 2.68 -3.68 31.21
C ALA A 338 1.91 -4.40 32.32
N LYS A 339 2.58 -5.31 33.05
CA LYS A 339 2.03 -5.96 34.23
C LYS A 339 2.55 -5.28 35.49
N LYS A 340 1.63 -4.85 36.37
CA LYS A 340 1.94 -4.11 37.60
C LYS A 340 0.98 -4.54 38.71
N GLY A 341 1.47 -5.18 39.76
CA GLY A 341 0.66 -5.51 40.95
C GLY A 341 -0.59 -6.34 40.62
N GLY A 342 -0.50 -7.23 39.63
CA GLY A 342 -1.63 -8.06 39.15
C GLY A 342 -2.56 -7.36 38.15
N ALA A 343 -2.41 -6.07 37.89
CA ALA A 343 -3.14 -5.34 36.85
C ALA A 343 -2.35 -5.29 35.53
N GLU A 344 -3.09 -5.17 34.42
CA GLU A 344 -2.54 -4.98 33.08
C GLU A 344 -2.85 -3.56 32.57
N VAL A 345 -1.82 -2.85 32.14
CA VAL A 345 -1.93 -1.51 31.52
C VAL A 345 -1.45 -1.62 30.09
N VAL A 346 -2.24 -1.14 29.11
CA VAL A 346 -1.94 -1.27 27.68
C VAL A 346 -1.56 0.08 27.08
N ALA A 347 -0.57 0.09 26.19
CA ALA A 347 -0.14 1.26 25.40
C ALA A 347 -0.05 0.91 23.90
N PRO A 348 -0.50 1.80 22.99
CA PRO A 348 -1.24 3.03 23.26
C PRO A 348 -2.61 2.78 23.91
N ALA A 349 -3.01 3.66 24.84
CA ALA A 349 -4.33 3.64 25.44
C ALA A 349 -5.23 4.68 24.77
N ALA A 350 -6.52 4.40 24.61
CA ALA A 350 -7.48 5.38 24.12
C ALA A 350 -7.44 6.67 24.99
N PRO A 351 -7.55 7.87 24.39
CA PRO A 351 -7.84 8.16 22.98
C PRO A 351 -6.60 8.27 22.08
N ALA A 352 -5.41 7.86 22.54
CA ALA A 352 -4.20 7.92 21.70
C ALA A 352 -4.37 7.02 20.47
N PRO A 353 -3.86 7.43 19.30
CA PRO A 353 -3.95 6.64 18.08
C PRO A 353 -3.17 5.33 18.21
N GLU A 354 -3.63 4.30 17.49
CA GLU A 354 -2.93 3.03 17.40
C GLU A 354 -1.52 3.21 16.85
N ALA A 355 -0.57 2.44 17.39
CA ALA A 355 0.81 2.44 16.90
C ALA A 355 0.89 1.60 15.63
N ARG A 356 0.69 2.24 14.48
CA ARG A 356 0.74 1.57 13.18
C ARG A 356 2.05 1.82 12.45
N PHE A 357 2.49 0.85 11.66
CA PHE A 357 3.64 1.00 10.76
C PHE A 357 3.48 0.08 9.55
N ARG A 358 4.17 0.39 8.45
CA ARG A 358 4.19 -0.43 7.24
C ARG A 358 5.58 -0.99 7.03
N ILE A 359 5.71 -2.19 6.51
CA ILE A 359 6.99 -2.73 6.04
C ILE A 359 7.01 -2.62 4.52
N LEU A 360 8.09 -2.09 3.95
CA LEU A 360 8.27 -2.04 2.49
C LEU A 360 8.11 -3.42 1.86
N SER A 361 7.43 -3.47 0.72
CA SER A 361 7.37 -4.69 -0.11
C SER A 361 8.74 -5.03 -0.71
N ARG A 362 8.87 -6.23 -1.27
CA ARG A 362 10.11 -6.67 -1.93
C ARG A 362 10.40 -5.85 -3.20
N SER A 363 9.38 -5.52 -3.99
CA SER A 363 9.53 -4.72 -5.21
C SER A 363 9.92 -3.27 -4.90
N GLU A 364 9.33 -2.67 -3.87
CA GLU A 364 9.72 -1.33 -3.39
C GLU A 364 11.17 -1.30 -2.90
N GLU A 365 11.58 -2.32 -2.13
CA GLU A 365 12.96 -2.43 -1.67
C GLU A 365 13.95 -2.64 -2.82
N ALA A 366 13.61 -3.46 -3.82
CA ALA A 366 14.43 -3.66 -5.01
C ALA A 366 14.56 -2.37 -5.83
N THR A 367 13.48 -1.60 -5.96
CA THR A 367 13.46 -0.30 -6.65
C THR A 367 14.38 0.69 -5.93
N LEU A 368 14.30 0.77 -4.60
CA LEU A 368 15.17 1.64 -3.81
C LEU A 368 16.62 1.19 -3.87
N ALA A 369 16.91 -0.11 -3.83
CA ALA A 369 18.26 -0.63 -3.94
C ALA A 369 18.90 -0.31 -5.30
N ARG A 370 18.12 -0.31 -6.39
CA ARG A 370 18.58 0.18 -7.71
C ARG A 370 18.86 1.67 -7.65
N ALA A 371 17.96 2.47 -7.09
CA ALA A 371 18.16 3.90 -6.92
C ALA A 371 19.37 4.27 -6.08
N GLU A 372 19.65 3.53 -5.01
CA GLU A 372 20.85 3.72 -4.18
C GLU A 372 22.14 3.48 -4.97
N ARG A 373 22.16 2.47 -5.85
CA ARG A 373 23.31 2.23 -6.72
C ARG A 373 23.47 3.34 -7.76
N ASP A 374 22.37 3.69 -8.43
CA ASP A 374 22.39 4.63 -9.55
C ASP A 374 22.62 6.09 -9.11
N ALA A 375 22.15 6.43 -7.90
CA ALA A 375 22.23 7.77 -7.32
C ALA A 375 23.14 7.83 -6.09
N ALA A 376 24.09 6.90 -5.94
CA ALA A 376 25.00 6.82 -4.79
C ALA A 376 25.73 8.14 -4.47
N GLY A 377 26.00 8.97 -5.49
CA GLY A 377 26.64 10.28 -5.34
C GLY A 377 25.69 11.45 -5.11
N SER A 378 24.37 11.23 -5.10
CA SER A 378 23.36 12.30 -5.03
C SER A 378 22.47 12.15 -3.80
N HIS A 379 22.91 12.74 -2.69
CA HIS A 379 22.10 12.87 -1.47
C HIS A 379 20.75 13.55 -1.72
N LEU A 380 20.69 14.48 -2.68
CA LEU A 380 19.43 15.12 -3.07
C LEU A 380 18.45 14.11 -3.67
N ALA A 381 18.91 13.31 -4.64
CA ALA A 381 18.07 12.30 -5.28
C ALA A 381 17.60 11.24 -4.27
N LEU A 382 18.52 10.69 -3.47
CA LEU A 382 18.18 9.69 -2.45
C LEU A 382 17.22 10.24 -1.40
N GLY A 383 17.41 11.49 -0.94
CA GLY A 383 16.48 12.14 -0.01
C GLY A 383 15.06 12.28 -0.57
N VAL A 384 14.93 12.66 -1.85
CA VAL A 384 13.62 12.74 -2.53
C VAL A 384 12.99 11.35 -2.68
N LEU A 385 13.76 10.35 -3.12
CA LEU A 385 13.27 8.99 -3.37
C LEU A 385 12.86 8.28 -2.08
N TYR A 386 13.67 8.38 -1.01
CA TYR A 386 13.29 7.88 0.31
C TYR A 386 12.06 8.58 0.86
N THR A 387 11.94 9.90 0.66
CA THR A 387 10.72 10.61 1.08
C THR A 387 9.53 10.02 0.38
N ARG A 388 9.55 9.83 -0.94
CA ARG A 388 8.45 9.24 -1.73
C ARG A 388 8.08 7.84 -1.28
N ALA A 389 9.04 7.03 -0.83
CA ALA A 389 8.81 5.71 -0.28
C ALA A 389 8.25 5.71 1.17
N GLY A 390 8.19 6.87 1.83
CA GLY A 390 7.78 7.00 3.24
C GLY A 390 8.90 6.71 4.25
N LEU A 391 10.13 6.46 3.78
CA LEU A 391 11.33 6.26 4.59
C LEU A 391 11.89 7.60 5.10
N LEU A 392 11.12 8.25 5.98
CA LEU A 392 11.41 9.61 6.40
C LEU A 392 12.69 9.75 7.24
N ALA A 393 13.13 8.69 7.94
CA ALA A 393 14.35 8.76 8.73
C ALA A 393 15.60 8.76 7.83
N GLU A 394 15.58 7.91 6.82
CA GLU A 394 16.58 7.79 5.77
C GLU A 394 16.62 9.07 4.93
N ALA A 395 15.46 9.58 4.51
CA ALA A 395 15.36 10.85 3.80
C ALA A 395 15.97 12.03 4.59
N GLU A 396 15.69 12.11 5.89
CA GLU A 396 16.26 13.14 6.75
C GLU A 396 17.80 13.04 6.83
N ALA A 397 18.32 11.81 6.91
CA ALA A 397 19.76 11.56 6.94
C ALA A 397 20.44 12.02 5.65
N GLU A 398 19.83 11.75 4.50
CA GLU A 398 20.33 12.19 3.18
C GLU A 398 20.34 13.72 3.06
N PHE A 399 19.24 14.41 3.39
CA PHE A 399 19.22 15.88 3.34
C PHE A 399 20.18 16.52 4.34
N LYS A 400 20.41 15.89 5.50
CA LYS A 400 21.47 16.31 6.44
C LYS A 400 22.87 16.07 5.89
N ALA A 401 23.09 15.02 5.12
CA ALA A 401 24.37 14.78 4.43
C ALA A 401 24.60 15.83 3.34
N LEU A 402 23.57 16.13 2.54
CA LEU A 402 23.60 17.19 1.55
C LEU A 402 23.98 18.54 2.16
N LEU A 403 23.34 18.95 3.25
CA LEU A 403 23.66 20.22 3.93
C LEU A 403 25.04 20.27 4.59
N ARG A 404 25.63 19.11 4.90
CA ARG A 404 27.03 19.05 5.36
C ARG A 404 28.00 19.27 4.22
N ALA A 405 27.68 18.77 3.02
CA ALA A 405 28.49 18.94 1.81
C ALA A 405 28.32 20.34 1.19
N ASP A 406 27.08 20.84 1.14
CA ASP A 406 26.74 22.20 0.71
C ASP A 406 25.81 22.90 1.73
N PRO A 407 26.39 23.64 2.70
CA PRO A 407 25.61 24.41 3.66
C PRO A 407 24.76 25.54 3.03
N ARG A 408 25.11 25.99 1.81
CA ARG A 408 24.45 27.13 1.16
C ARG A 408 23.18 26.72 0.42
N SER A 409 22.97 25.44 0.12
CA SER A 409 21.74 24.93 -0.50
C SER A 409 20.49 25.34 0.30
N ALA A 410 19.76 26.32 -0.24
CA ALA A 410 18.50 26.78 0.35
C ALA A 410 17.39 25.74 0.15
N ALA A 411 17.44 25.00 -0.97
CA ALA A 411 16.51 23.94 -1.30
C ALA A 411 16.64 22.76 -0.32
N ALA A 412 17.85 22.26 -0.08
CA ALA A 412 18.09 21.18 0.89
C ALA A 412 17.58 21.54 2.29
N ARG A 413 17.78 22.80 2.71
CA ARG A 413 17.26 23.31 3.99
C ARG A 413 15.73 23.30 4.06
N LYS A 414 15.04 23.63 2.96
CA LYS A 414 13.57 23.58 2.87
C LYS A 414 13.07 22.14 2.89
N LEU A 415 13.63 21.26 2.07
CA LEU A 415 13.26 19.85 1.98
C LEU A 415 13.50 19.10 3.31
N LEU A 416 14.61 19.38 4.00
CA LEU A 416 14.88 18.82 5.33
C LEU A 416 13.79 19.22 6.34
N ARG A 417 13.39 20.50 6.37
CA ARG A 417 12.32 20.97 7.26
C ARG A 417 10.98 20.30 6.94
N ASP A 418 10.71 20.03 5.67
CA ASP A 418 9.50 19.30 5.27
C ASP A 418 9.48 17.88 5.80
N VAL A 419 10.57 17.13 5.61
CA VAL A 419 10.69 15.76 6.14
C VAL A 419 10.57 15.76 7.67
N GLN A 420 11.21 16.71 8.36
CA GLN A 420 11.12 16.83 9.82
C GLN A 420 9.69 17.11 10.28
N ARG A 421 8.96 17.99 9.59
CA ARG A 421 7.54 18.26 9.85
C ARG A 421 6.67 17.03 9.57
N MET A 422 6.94 16.29 8.50
CA MET A 422 6.25 15.03 8.25
C MET A 422 6.52 14.03 9.37
N LYS A 423 7.74 13.96 9.92
CA LYS A 423 8.06 13.08 11.05
C LYS A 423 7.39 13.51 12.36
N SER A 424 7.25 14.81 12.61
CA SER A 424 6.63 15.32 13.83
C SER A 424 5.11 15.24 13.81
N SER A 425 4.47 15.21 12.64
CA SER A 425 3.02 15.00 12.51
C SER A 425 2.56 13.57 12.87
N ARG A 426 3.38 12.82 13.62
CA ARG A 426 3.04 11.56 14.29
C ARG A 426 2.34 11.80 15.63
N GLN A 427 2.42 13.02 16.17
CA GLN A 427 1.92 13.40 17.50
C GLN A 427 0.52 13.98 17.44
#